data_AF-A0A2U2SQ43-F1
#
_entry.id   AF-A0A2U2SQ43-F1
#
_cell.length_a   1.000
_cell.length_b   1.000
_cell.length_c   1.000
_cell.angle_alpha   90.00
_cell.angle_beta   90.00
_cell.angle_gamma   90.00
#
_symmetry.space_group_name_H-M   'P 1'
#
loop_
_entity.id
_entity.type
_entity.pdbx_description
1 polymer ?
#
loop_
_entity_poly.entity_id
_entity_poly.type
_entity_poly.pdbx_seq_one_letter_code
_entity_poly.pdbx_strand_id
1 'polypeptide(L)'
;MHFHQSHYRNFKAYYLEYVLERLRPEFPGLVSYNRFVEFIPSVLVPLCVYLRTRCLGTCTGISFIDSTALAVCKNPRIHAHKVFAGLAERGKTCTG
;
A
#
# COMPACT_ATOMS: atom_id res chain seq x y z
N MET A 1 -15.33 12.22 -1.44
CA MET A 1 -14.16 12.46 -2.32
C MET A 1 -12.97 11.67 -1.79
N HIS A 2 -12.33 10.83 -2.60
CA HIS A 2 -11.18 10.02 -2.18
C HIS A 2 -9.87 10.81 -2.30
N PHE A 3 -8.87 10.50 -1.47
CA PHE A 3 -7.58 11.22 -1.46
C PHE A 3 -6.95 11.36 -2.84
N HIS A 4 -6.77 10.27 -3.59
CA HIS A 4 -6.14 10.29 -4.91
C HIS A 4 -6.95 11.01 -5.99
N GLN A 5 -8.24 11.25 -5.75
CA GLN A 5 -9.13 12.02 -6.62
C GLN A 5 -9.29 13.46 -6.13
N SER A 6 -8.70 13.79 -4.99
CA SER A 6 -8.75 15.11 -4.39
C SER A 6 -7.54 15.94 -4.79
N HIS A 7 -7.68 17.27 -4.73
CA HIS A 7 -6.57 18.19 -4.99
C HIS A 7 -5.64 18.38 -3.79
N TYR A 8 -5.79 17.58 -2.73
CA TYR A 8 -4.90 17.65 -1.57
C TYR A 8 -3.50 17.14 -1.92
N ARG A 9 -2.50 17.96 -1.63
CA ARG A 9 -1.10 17.65 -1.95
C ARG A 9 -0.53 16.46 -1.17
N ASN A 10 -1.03 16.23 0.05
CA ASN A 10 -0.59 15.12 0.89
C ASN A 10 -1.75 14.58 1.74
N PHE A 11 -1.59 13.34 2.20
CA PHE A 11 -2.62 12.65 2.96
C PHE A 11 -2.89 13.30 4.32
N LYS A 12 -1.89 13.94 4.93
CA LYS A 12 -2.06 14.65 6.21
C LYS A 12 -3.07 15.80 6.08
N ALA A 13 -2.94 16.63 5.05
CA ALA A 13 -3.88 17.72 4.76
C ALA A 13 -5.28 17.17 4.47
N TYR A 14 -5.38 16.14 3.61
CA TYR A 14 -6.66 15.46 3.36
C TYR A 14 -7.32 14.93 4.63
N TYR A 15 -6.53 14.30 5.51
CA TYR A 15 -7.03 13.73 6.75
C TYR A 15 -7.53 14.83 7.72
N LEU A 16 -6.73 15.87 7.93
CA LEU A 16 -7.06 16.92 8.89
C LEU A 16 -8.20 17.82 8.41
N GLU A 17 -8.21 18.18 7.12
CA GLU A 17 -9.13 19.19 6.59
C GLU A 17 -10.43 18.60 6.00
N TYR A 18 -10.41 17.32 5.59
CA TYR A 18 -11.58 16.67 5.01
C TYR A 18 -12.07 15.49 5.84
N VAL A 19 -11.21 14.54 6.19
CA VAL A 19 -11.66 13.32 6.91
C VAL A 19 -12.17 13.69 8.30
N LEU A 20 -11.38 14.43 9.08
CA LEU A 20 -11.77 14.85 10.43
C LEU A 20 -12.91 15.87 10.40
N GLU A 21 -13.06 16.70 9.38
CA GLU A 21 -14.12 17.73 9.39
C GLU A 21 -15.44 17.24 8.78
N ARG A 22 -15.37 16.40 7.75
CA ARG A 22 -16.53 16.04 6.91
C ARG A 22 -16.94 14.58 7.05
N LEU A 23 -16.04 13.68 7.44
CA LEU A 23 -16.30 12.24 7.48
C LEU A 23 -16.41 11.67 8.90
N ARG A 24 -16.42 12.51 9.95
CA ARG A 24 -16.70 12.07 11.32
C ARG A 24 -17.94 11.17 11.48
N PRO A 25 -19.08 11.47 10.82
CA PRO A 25 -20.26 10.61 10.93
C PRO A 25 -20.03 9.19 10.39
N GLU A 26 -19.20 9.05 9.35
CA GLU A 26 -18.88 7.77 8.72
C GLU A 26 -17.86 6.96 9.53
N PHE A 27 -17.04 7.66 10.33
CA PHE A 27 -15.96 7.05 11.11
C PHE A 27 -16.01 7.56 12.57
N PRO A 28 -16.98 7.08 13.38
CA PRO A 28 -17.18 7.57 14.74
C PRO A 28 -15.98 7.33 15.67
N GLY A 29 -15.07 6.42 15.32
CA GLY A 29 -13.82 6.12 16.03
C GLY A 29 -12.58 6.81 15.47
N LEU A 30 -12.71 7.91 14.71
CA LEU A 30 -11.57 8.65 14.17
C LEU A 30 -10.61 9.11 15.27
N VAL A 31 -9.33 8.86 15.05
CA VAL A 31 -8.26 9.27 15.97
C VAL A 31 -7.53 10.51 15.44
N SER A 32 -6.62 11.08 16.23
CA SER A 32 -5.75 12.14 15.71
C SER A 32 -4.86 11.60 14.59
N TYR A 33 -4.39 12.47 13.69
CA TYR A 33 -3.50 12.05 12.58
C TYR A 33 -2.25 11.32 13.08
N ASN A 34 -1.65 11.76 14.19
CA ASN A 34 -0.48 11.07 14.75
C ASN A 34 -0.82 9.65 15.19
N ARG A 35 -1.94 9.47 15.89
CA ARG A 35 -2.40 8.16 16.32
C ARG A 35 -2.78 7.26 15.14
N PHE A 36 -3.35 7.85 14.08
CA PHE A 36 -3.60 7.13 12.83
C PHE A 36 -2.29 6.59 12.24
N VAL A 37 -1.23 7.41 12.16
CA VAL A 37 0.08 6.97 11.65
C VAL A 37 0.70 5.87 12.51
N GLU A 38 0.61 6.00 13.84
CA GLU A 38 1.06 4.95 14.77
C GLU A 38 0.35 3.61 14.57
N PHE A 39 -0.91 3.64 14.11
CA PHE A 39 -1.67 2.42 13.84
C PHE A 39 -1.37 1.78 12.49
N ILE A 40 -0.76 2.47 11.52
CA ILE A 40 -0.48 1.91 10.18
C ILE A 40 0.25 0.56 10.23
N PRO A 41 1.29 0.34 11.06
CA PRO A 41 1.95 -0.97 11.13
C PRO A 41 1.02 -2.10 11.60
N SER A 42 0.01 -1.79 12.42
CA SER A 42 -0.91 -2.78 12.97
C SER A 42 -1.98 -3.25 11.97
N VAL A 43 -2.21 -2.51 10.88
CA VAL A 43 -3.29 -2.83 9.94
C VAL A 43 -2.93 -3.86 8.88
N LEU A 44 -1.64 -4.19 8.71
CA LEU A 44 -1.21 -5.11 7.65
C LEU A 44 -1.85 -6.49 7.79
N VAL A 45 -1.81 -7.07 8.99
CA VAL A 45 -2.39 -8.41 9.24
C VAL A 45 -3.91 -8.40 9.04
N PRO A 46 -4.70 -7.49 9.65
CA PRO A 46 -6.12 -7.36 9.38
C PRO A 46 -6.44 -7.17 7.89
N LEU A 47 -5.65 -6.36 7.17
CA LEU A 47 -5.83 -6.13 5.74
C LEU A 47 -5.60 -7.42 4.94
N CYS A 48 -4.54 -8.18 5.23
CA CYS A 48 -4.29 -9.47 4.59
C CYS A 48 -5.45 -10.46 4.83
N VAL A 49 -5.97 -10.52 6.07
CA VAL A 49 -7.14 -11.35 6.40
C VAL A 49 -8.36 -10.92 5.60
N TYR A 50 -8.66 -9.62 5.57
CA TYR A 50 -9.78 -9.08 4.80
C TYR A 50 -9.66 -9.40 3.32
N LEU A 51 -8.48 -9.16 2.71
CA LEU A 51 -8.22 -9.46 1.31
C LEU A 51 -8.45 -10.95 1.04
N ARG A 52 -7.90 -11.83 1.86
CA ARG A 52 -8.03 -13.29 1.68
C ARG A 52 -9.45 -13.81 1.86
N THR A 53 -10.21 -13.23 2.77
CA THR A 53 -11.54 -13.76 3.14
C THR A 53 -12.69 -13.09 2.41
N ARG A 54 -12.51 -11.86 1.91
CA ARG A 54 -13.57 -11.03 1.32
C ARG A 54 -13.30 -10.57 -0.10
N CYS A 55 -12.03 -10.39 -0.49
CA CYS A 55 -11.69 -9.83 -1.81
C CYS A 55 -11.14 -10.86 -2.78
N LEU A 56 -10.46 -11.90 -2.28
CA LEU A 56 -9.96 -13.00 -3.07
C LEU A 56 -11.05 -14.05 -3.24
N GLY A 57 -11.39 -14.37 -4.49
CA GLY A 57 -12.28 -15.48 -4.82
C GLY A 57 -11.62 -16.83 -4.59
N THR A 58 -12.37 -17.91 -4.83
CA THR A 58 -11.86 -19.28 -4.74
C THR A 58 -10.72 -19.47 -5.73
N CYS A 59 -9.50 -19.67 -5.22
CA CYS A 59 -8.35 -19.94 -6.07
C CYS A 59 -8.49 -21.36 -6.65
N THR A 60 -8.53 -21.49 -7.97
CA THR A 60 -8.65 -22.78 -8.69
C THR A 60 -7.31 -23.51 -8.81
N GLY A 61 -6.28 -23.05 -8.08
CA GLY A 61 -4.89 -23.50 -8.22
C GLY A 61 -4.06 -22.67 -9.20
N ILE A 62 -4.69 -21.73 -9.93
CA ILE A 62 -4.02 -20.80 -10.85
C ILE A 62 -4.18 -19.39 -10.30
N SER A 63 -3.07 -18.75 -9.93
CA SER A 63 -3.04 -17.35 -9.52
C SER A 63 -2.40 -16.51 -10.61
N PHE A 64 -3.14 -15.55 -11.16
CA PHE A 64 -2.58 -14.56 -12.08
C PHE A 64 -1.99 -13.41 -11.27
N ILE A 65 -0.67 -13.34 -11.26
CA ILE A 65 0.07 -12.14 -10.84
C ILE A 65 0.59 -11.52 -12.14
N ASP A 66 0.31 -10.24 -12.36
CA ASP A 66 0.99 -9.51 -13.42
C ASP A 66 2.49 -9.56 -13.13
N SER A 67 3.28 -10.05 -14.07
CA SER A 67 4.73 -10.18 -13.95
C SER A 67 5.42 -8.82 -14.10
N THR A 68 4.84 -7.77 -13.53
CA THR A 68 5.45 -6.45 -13.49
C THR A 68 6.73 -6.54 -12.67
N ALA A 69 7.88 -6.25 -13.27
CA ALA A 69 9.12 -6.24 -12.51
C ALA A 69 9.09 -5.13 -11.45
N LEU A 70 9.36 -5.50 -10.20
CA LEU A 70 9.53 -4.54 -9.12
C LEU A 70 10.90 -3.88 -9.25
N ALA A 71 10.93 -2.61 -9.66
CA ALA A 71 12.17 -1.85 -9.79
C ALA A 71 12.73 -1.46 -8.41
N VAL A 72 13.53 -2.33 -7.81
CA VAL A 72 14.12 -2.10 -6.47
C VAL A 72 15.36 -1.22 -6.50
N CYS A 73 16.18 -1.29 -7.56
CA CYS A 73 17.35 -0.45 -7.74
C CYS A 73 17.76 -0.37 -9.22
N LYS A 74 18.65 0.59 -9.56
CA LYS A 74 19.29 0.65 -10.89
C LYS A 74 20.39 -0.41 -11.00
N ASN A 75 20.59 -0.99 -12.19
CA ASN A 75 21.60 -2.03 -12.45
C ASN A 75 23.00 -1.75 -11.86
N PRO A 76 23.58 -0.53 -11.96
CA PRO A 76 24.89 -0.24 -11.38
C PRO A 76 24.95 -0.33 -9.84
N ARG A 77 23.79 -0.29 -9.16
CA ARG A 77 23.71 -0.28 -7.68
C ARG A 77 23.42 -1.64 -7.06
N ILE A 78 23.30 -2.71 -7.86
CA ILE A 78 22.93 -4.04 -7.38
C ILE A 78 23.86 -4.51 -6.26
N HIS A 79 25.18 -4.35 -6.41
CA HIS A 79 26.16 -4.78 -5.40
C HIS A 79 26.14 -3.97 -4.09
N ALA A 80 25.57 -2.77 -4.11
CA ALA A 80 25.47 -1.90 -2.93
C ALA A 80 24.07 -1.95 -2.28
N HIS A 81 23.11 -2.65 -2.89
CA HIS A 81 21.72 -2.65 -2.46
C HIS A 81 21.49 -3.61 -1.28
N LYS A 82 21.18 -3.08 -0.10
CA LYS A 82 21.05 -3.87 1.15
C LYS A 82 19.61 -4.24 1.51
N VAL A 83 18.62 -3.43 1.14
CA VAL A 83 17.23 -3.56 1.61
C VAL A 83 16.56 -4.85 1.11
N PHE A 84 16.89 -5.30 -0.09
CA PHE A 84 16.34 -6.48 -0.75
C PHE A 84 17.43 -7.53 -1.04
N ALA A 85 18.52 -7.52 -0.27
CA ALA A 85 19.59 -8.50 -0.44
C ALA A 85 19.05 -9.92 -0.20
N GLY A 86 19.21 -10.82 -1.17
CA GLY A 86 18.67 -12.18 -1.12
C GLY A 86 17.16 -12.31 -1.38
N LEU A 87 16.44 -11.19 -1.55
CA LEU A 87 15.00 -11.17 -1.85
C LEU A 87 14.70 -10.74 -3.28
N ALA A 88 15.53 -9.89 -3.87
CA ALA A 88 15.38 -9.41 -5.24
C ALA A 88 16.56 -9.84 -6.11
N GLU A 89 16.22 -10.23 -7.34
CA GLU A 89 17.18 -10.62 -8.38
C GLU A 89 16.89 -9.90 -9.70
N ARG A 90 17.81 -10.00 -10.66
CA ARG A 90 17.62 -9.40 -11.98
C ARG A 90 16.59 -10.21 -12.76
N GLY A 91 15.42 -9.62 -13.00
CA GLY A 91 14.40 -10.15 -13.91
C GLY A 91 14.53 -9.61 -15.33
N LYS A 92 13.85 -10.26 -16.27
CA LYS A 92 13.54 -9.73 -17.61
C LYS A 92 12.07 -9.33 -17.65
N THR A 93 11.79 -8.23 -18.33
CA THR A 93 10.44 -7.72 -18.60
C THR A 93 10.11 -7.91 -20.07
N CYS A 94 8.83 -7.91 -20.44
CA CYS A 94 8.43 -7.94 -21.85
C CYS A 94 8.93 -6.71 -22.65
N THR A 95 9.30 -5.63 -21.95
CA THR A 95 9.87 -4.40 -22.51
C THR A 95 11.41 -4.34 -22.45
N GLY A 96 12.08 -5.37 -21.92
CA GLY A 96 13.54 -5.42 -21.78
C GLY A 96 14.05 -6.60 -20.96
#